data_AF-M2Q1I7-F1
#
_entry.id   AF-M2Q1I7-F1
#
_cell.length_a   1.000
_cell.length_b   1.000
_cell.length_c   1.000
_cell.angle_alpha   90.00
_cell.angle_beta   90.00
_cell.angle_gamma   90.00
#
_symmetry.space_group_name_H-M   'P 1'
#
loop_
_entity.id
_entity.type
_entity.pdbx_description
1 polymer ?
#
loop_
_entity_poly.entity_id
_entity_poly.type
_entity_poly.pdbx_seq_one_letter_code
_entity_poly.pdbx_strand_id
1 'polypeptide(L)'
;MNQEQFGKMVSATIEAPMLKKNFQKQKAFDIKKQKKKIEKNKIANAASDSEFNWNTELILGRDEDEYTVMYHRCGLCALGKQEHHEELIPYMCKMDYETITMMGGVLKRKGTIATGADCCDFYVCKKGSKWDK
;
A
#
# COMPACT_ATOMS: atom_id res chain seq x y z
N MET A 1 24.80 2.32 7.04
CA MET A 1 24.10 1.62 5.95
C MET A 1 23.70 2.68 4.93
N ASN A 2 24.01 2.51 3.66
CA ASN A 2 23.59 3.47 2.63
C ASN A 2 22.15 3.16 2.15
N GLN A 3 21.53 4.09 1.42
CA GLN A 3 20.13 3.98 0.99
C GLN A 3 19.87 2.76 0.10
N GLU A 4 20.83 2.38 -0.74
CA GLU A 4 20.72 1.18 -1.58
C GLU A 4 20.68 -0.11 -0.75
N GLN A 5 21.55 -0.21 0.27
CA GLN A 5 21.57 -1.32 1.22
C GLN A 5 20.26 -1.38 2.02
N PHE A 6 19.72 -0.23 2.42
CA PHE A 6 18.42 -0.16 3.10
C PHE A 6 17.30 -0.69 2.19
N GLY A 7 17.27 -0.28 0.92
CA GLY A 7 16.32 -0.81 -0.07
C GLY A 7 16.41 -2.34 -0.22
N LYS A 8 17.63 -2.88 -0.32
CA LYS A 8 17.85 -4.34 -0.39
C LYS A 8 17.37 -5.05 0.87
N MET A 9 17.59 -4.46 2.05
CA MET A 9 17.10 -5.00 3.32
C MET A 9 15.57 -5.00 3.37
N VAL A 10 14.90 -3.94 2.89
CA VAL A 10 13.43 -3.88 2.82
C VAL A 10 12.90 -5.00 1.93
N SER A 11 13.40 -5.15 0.70
CA SER A 11 12.97 -6.22 -0.22
C SER A 11 13.23 -7.62 0.37
N ALA A 12 14.42 -7.84 0.95
CA ALA A 12 14.74 -9.11 1.59
C ALA A 12 13.78 -9.44 2.76
N THR A 13 13.37 -8.42 3.51
CA THR A 13 12.39 -8.59 4.59
C THR A 13 11.04 -9.03 4.05
N ILE A 14 10.54 -8.41 2.99
CA ILE A 14 9.22 -8.73 2.42
C ILE A 14 9.19 -10.08 1.73
N GLU A 15 10.30 -10.49 1.13
CA GLU A 15 10.47 -11.82 0.55
C GLU A 15 10.64 -12.93 1.59
N ALA A 16 10.73 -12.61 2.89
CA ALA A 16 10.82 -13.61 3.94
C ALA A 16 9.66 -14.63 3.83
N PRO A 17 9.91 -15.95 3.90
CA PRO A 17 8.92 -16.98 3.57
C PRO A 17 7.58 -16.85 4.32
N MET A 18 7.65 -16.39 5.57
CA MET A 18 6.47 -16.14 6.40
C MET A 18 5.59 -15.00 5.85
N LEU A 19 6.19 -13.86 5.52
CA LEU A 19 5.47 -12.71 5.00
C LEU A 19 4.94 -13.01 3.60
N LYS A 20 5.77 -13.58 2.73
CA LYS A 20 5.39 -14.00 1.38
C LYS A 20 4.17 -14.93 1.37
N LYS A 21 4.19 -15.99 2.20
CA LYS A 21 3.05 -16.91 2.33
C LYS A 21 1.80 -16.21 2.85
N ASN A 22 1.93 -15.21 3.71
CA ASN A 22 0.77 -14.45 4.20
C ASN A 22 0.16 -13.56 3.12
N PHE A 23 0.98 -12.86 2.32
CA PHE A 23 0.48 -12.06 1.21
C PHE A 23 -0.19 -12.93 0.13
N GLN A 24 0.41 -14.05 -0.24
CA GLN A 24 -0.14 -14.98 -1.24
C GLN A 24 -1.50 -15.58 -0.85
N LYS A 25 -1.81 -15.67 0.45
CA LYS A 25 -3.11 -16.17 0.94
C LYS A 25 -4.21 -15.10 0.90
N GLN A 26 -3.87 -13.83 0.68
CA GLN A 26 -4.87 -12.77 0.66
C GLN A 26 -5.76 -12.87 -0.57
N LYS A 27 -7.06 -12.66 -0.37
CA LYS A 27 -8.06 -12.59 -1.44
C LYS A 27 -8.32 -11.13 -1.78
N ALA A 28 -7.37 -10.49 -2.46
CA ALA A 28 -7.42 -9.06 -2.78
C ALA A 28 -8.55 -8.73 -3.80
N PHE A 29 -8.86 -9.66 -4.69
CA PHE A 29 -9.89 -9.55 -5.72
C PHE A 29 -11.14 -10.36 -5.33
N ASP A 30 -11.69 -10.04 -4.16
CA ASP A 30 -12.95 -10.58 -3.65
C ASP A 30 -13.81 -9.39 -3.18
N ILE A 31 -14.96 -9.19 -3.82
CA ILE A 31 -15.80 -8.01 -3.57
C ILE A 31 -16.31 -7.92 -2.13
N LYS A 32 -16.53 -9.05 -1.45
CA LYS A 32 -16.96 -9.08 -0.04
C LYS A 32 -15.81 -8.62 0.86
N LYS A 33 -14.57 -9.01 0.54
CA LYS A 33 -13.38 -8.56 1.27
C LYS A 33 -13.11 -7.07 1.05
N GLN A 34 -13.26 -6.57 -0.19
CA GLN A 34 -13.12 -5.14 -0.51
C GLN A 34 -14.14 -4.29 0.27
N LYS A 35 -15.44 -4.67 0.25
CA LYS A 35 -16.48 -3.99 1.04
C LYS A 35 -16.19 -4.04 2.54
N LYS A 36 -15.73 -5.18 3.06
CA LYS A 36 -15.32 -5.27 4.48
C LYS A 36 -14.14 -4.35 4.80
N LYS A 37 -13.21 -4.15 3.86
CA LYS A 37 -12.08 -3.24 4.02
C LYS A 37 -12.53 -1.77 4.06
N ILE A 38 -13.52 -1.37 3.27
CA ILE A 38 -14.15 -0.04 3.34
C ILE A 38 -14.66 0.25 4.75
N GLU A 39 -15.45 -0.67 5.32
CA GLU A 39 -15.99 -0.47 6.67
C GLU A 39 -14.89 -0.43 7.73
N LYS A 40 -13.85 -1.27 7.60
CA LYS A 40 -12.68 -1.21 8.48
C LYS A 40 -11.93 0.11 8.37
N ASN A 41 -11.78 0.64 7.16
CA ASN A 41 -11.11 1.92 6.94
C ASN A 41 -11.90 3.06 7.58
N LYS A 42 -13.24 3.08 7.46
CA LYS A 42 -14.09 4.07 8.16
C LYS A 42 -13.86 4.06 9.67
N ILE A 43 -13.87 2.88 10.29
CA ILE A 43 -13.63 2.73 11.74
C ILE A 43 -12.22 3.20 12.10
N ALA A 44 -11.20 2.79 11.34
CA ALA A 44 -9.82 3.17 11.60
C ALA A 44 -9.58 4.68 11.42
N ASN A 45 -10.20 5.30 10.42
CA ASN A 45 -10.10 6.73 10.17
C ASN A 45 -10.75 7.53 11.31
N ALA A 46 -11.89 7.07 11.84
CA ALA A 46 -12.58 7.70 12.96
C ALA A 46 -11.89 7.48 14.32
N ALA A 47 -10.99 6.50 14.44
CA ALA A 47 -10.37 6.14 15.71
C ALA A 47 -9.33 7.17 16.20
N SER A 48 -8.75 7.98 15.31
CA SER A 48 -7.73 8.97 15.69
C SER A 48 -7.49 10.01 14.59
N ASP A 49 -7.32 11.27 14.98
CA ASP A 49 -6.89 12.34 14.08
C ASP A 49 -5.36 12.54 14.02
N SER A 50 -4.59 11.65 14.66
CA SER A 50 -3.13 11.69 14.65
C SER A 50 -2.54 11.66 13.23
N GLU A 51 -1.40 12.31 13.03
CA GLU A 51 -0.61 12.22 11.80
C GLU A 51 -0.13 10.79 11.48
N PHE A 52 -0.04 9.93 12.50
CA PHE A 52 0.27 8.51 12.34
C PHE A 52 -0.91 7.69 11.80
N ASN A 53 -2.12 8.24 11.78
CA ASN A 53 -3.25 7.59 11.15
C ASN A 53 -3.14 7.68 9.64
N TRP A 54 -3.10 6.52 8.98
CA TRP A 54 -3.06 6.37 7.54
C TRP A 54 -4.18 7.10 6.77
N ASN A 55 -5.33 7.38 7.38
CA ASN A 55 -6.49 8.01 6.73
C ASN A 55 -6.71 7.46 5.30
N THR A 56 -7.31 6.28 5.22
CA THR A 56 -7.38 5.50 3.99
C THR A 56 -8.79 5.39 3.45
N GLU A 57 -8.93 5.47 2.14
CA GLU A 57 -10.17 5.21 1.43
C GLU A 57 -9.96 4.06 0.44
N LEU A 58 -10.90 3.12 0.39
CA LEU A 58 -10.96 2.13 -0.68
C LEU A 58 -12.17 2.44 -1.54
N ILE A 59 -11.93 2.67 -2.82
CA ILE A 59 -12.94 2.92 -3.83
C ILE A 59 -13.08 1.66 -4.66
N LEU A 60 -14.30 1.12 -4.75
CA LEU A 60 -14.58 -0.05 -5.57
C LEU A 60 -14.35 0.28 -7.05
N GLY A 61 -13.77 -0.66 -7.77
CA GLY A 61 -13.64 -0.53 -9.21
C GLY A 61 -14.93 -0.88 -9.94
N ARG A 62 -14.81 -0.99 -11.27
CA ARG A 62 -15.92 -1.33 -12.17
C ARG A 62 -16.42 -2.76 -11.95
N ASP A 63 -15.54 -3.65 -11.51
CA ASP A 63 -15.82 -5.00 -11.04
C ASP A 63 -14.80 -5.43 -9.98
N GLU A 64 -14.85 -6.67 -9.51
CA GLU A 64 -14.02 -7.16 -8.42
C GLU A 64 -12.52 -7.28 -8.75
N ASP A 65 -12.17 -7.27 -10.04
CA ASP A 65 -10.79 -7.42 -10.50
C ASP A 65 -10.00 -6.10 -10.42
N GLU A 66 -10.61 -5.00 -9.97
CA GLU A 66 -9.91 -3.74 -9.72
C GLU A 66 -10.52 -2.92 -8.57
N TYR A 67 -9.69 -2.08 -7.97
CA TYR A 67 -10.10 -1.09 -6.97
C TYR A 67 -9.03 -0.02 -6.84
N THR A 68 -9.37 1.10 -6.22
CA THR A 68 -8.40 2.16 -5.87
C THR A 68 -8.29 2.27 -4.36
N VAL A 69 -7.08 2.41 -3.85
CA VAL A 69 -6.83 2.78 -2.44
C VAL A 69 -6.16 4.15 -2.41
N MET A 70 -6.83 5.10 -1.78
CA MET A 70 -6.29 6.43 -1.54
C MET A 70 -5.75 6.49 -0.12
N TYR A 71 -4.51 6.95 0.04
CA TYR A 71 -3.95 7.31 1.34
C TYR A 71 -3.86 8.83 1.40
N HIS A 72 -4.68 9.44 2.26
CA HIS A 72 -4.68 10.90 2.47
C HIS A 72 -3.68 11.33 3.54
N ARG A 73 -3.22 10.39 4.38
CA ARG A 73 -2.12 10.58 5.31
C ARG A 73 -1.20 9.38 5.27
N CYS A 74 0.03 9.56 5.77
CA CYS A 74 1.02 8.49 5.76
C CYS A 74 1.74 8.34 7.09
N GLY A 75 1.40 7.28 7.83
CA GLY A 75 2.03 7.01 9.13
C GLY A 75 3.53 6.76 9.02
N LEU A 76 4.00 6.20 7.90
CA LEU A 76 5.44 6.08 7.62
C LEU A 76 6.09 7.43 7.33
N CYS A 77 5.42 8.34 6.62
CA CYS A 77 5.97 9.69 6.40
C CYS A 77 6.00 10.49 7.70
N ALA A 78 4.96 10.39 8.53
CA ALA A 78 4.95 11.00 9.86
C ALA A 78 6.11 10.47 10.72
N LEU A 79 6.31 9.16 10.74
CA LEU A 79 7.43 8.54 11.46
C LEU A 79 8.78 8.96 10.88
N GLY A 80 8.95 8.90 9.56
CA GLY A 80 10.18 9.34 8.90
C GLY A 80 10.54 10.78 9.23
N LYS A 81 9.54 11.67 9.27
CA LYS A 81 9.74 13.07 9.69
C LYS A 81 10.13 13.20 11.16
N GLN A 82 9.47 12.47 12.04
CA GLN A 82 9.77 12.48 13.48
C GLN A 82 11.21 12.01 13.75
N GLU A 83 11.65 10.97 13.05
CA GLU A 83 12.96 10.35 13.25
C GLU A 83 14.06 10.92 12.33
N HIS A 84 13.77 11.96 11.56
CA HIS A 84 14.70 12.60 10.61
C HIS A 84 15.28 11.62 9.57
N HIS A 85 14.42 10.76 9.02
CA HIS A 85 14.72 9.69 8.07
C HIS A 85 13.77 9.68 6.86
N GLU A 86 13.30 10.85 6.44
CA GLU A 86 12.41 11.01 5.27
C GLU A 86 13.01 10.40 4.00
N GLU A 87 14.34 10.42 3.86
CA GLU A 87 15.08 9.87 2.72
C GLU A 87 14.92 8.34 2.57
N LEU A 88 14.56 7.64 3.65
CA LEU A 88 14.37 6.18 3.64
C LEU A 88 12.94 5.78 3.24
N ILE A 89 11.97 6.67 3.41
CA ILE A 89 10.55 6.36 3.17
C ILE A 89 10.27 5.95 1.71
N PRO A 90 10.85 6.60 0.67
CA PRO A 90 10.67 6.16 -0.70
C PRO A 90 11.13 4.71 -0.95
N TYR A 91 12.13 4.22 -0.21
CA TYR A 91 12.58 2.82 -0.30
C TYR A 91 11.58 1.87 0.36
N MET A 92 10.96 2.28 1.47
CA MET A 92 9.86 1.52 2.06
C MET A 92 8.67 1.47 1.12
N CYS A 93 8.25 2.58 0.51
CA CYS A 93 7.13 2.62 -0.44
C CYS A 93 7.33 1.71 -1.66
N LYS A 94 8.54 1.25 -1.98
CA LYS A 94 8.75 0.30 -3.09
C LYS A 94 8.18 -1.08 -2.77
N MET A 95 8.07 -1.45 -1.50
CA MET A 95 7.50 -2.74 -1.08
C MET A 95 6.03 -2.91 -1.48
N ASP A 96 5.31 -1.80 -1.71
CA ASP A 96 3.92 -1.84 -2.15
C ASP A 96 3.77 -2.62 -3.46
N TYR A 97 4.71 -2.46 -4.40
CA TYR A 97 4.71 -3.20 -5.67
C TYR A 97 4.92 -4.70 -5.45
N GLU A 98 5.87 -5.08 -4.59
CA GLU A 98 6.17 -6.48 -4.28
C GLU A 98 4.98 -7.15 -3.60
N THR A 99 4.42 -6.52 -2.56
CA THR A 99 3.28 -7.07 -1.81
C THR A 99 2.03 -7.19 -2.67
N ILE A 100 1.73 -6.20 -3.54
CA ILE A 100 0.61 -6.28 -4.48
C ILE A 100 0.84 -7.40 -5.50
N THR A 101 2.06 -7.56 -5.99
CA THR A 101 2.42 -8.66 -6.89
C THR A 101 2.20 -10.02 -6.22
N MET A 102 2.61 -10.17 -4.95
CA MET A 102 2.38 -11.40 -4.17
C MET A 102 0.90 -11.72 -3.96
N MET A 103 0.05 -10.68 -3.88
CA MET A 103 -1.41 -10.83 -3.78
C MET A 103 -2.09 -11.11 -5.14
N GLY A 104 -1.31 -11.27 -6.21
CA GLY A 104 -1.81 -11.55 -7.56
C GLY A 104 -2.30 -10.29 -8.31
N GLY A 105 -1.88 -9.11 -7.88
CA GLY A 105 -2.26 -7.83 -8.48
C GLY A 105 -1.13 -7.13 -9.22
N VAL A 106 -1.48 -6.00 -9.81
CA VAL A 106 -0.59 -5.01 -10.41
C VAL A 106 -0.94 -3.66 -9.82
N LEU A 107 0.07 -2.96 -9.29
CA LEU A 107 -0.06 -1.61 -8.73
C LEU A 107 0.33 -0.58 -9.80
N LYS A 108 -0.58 0.35 -10.09
CA LYS A 108 -0.31 1.55 -10.89
C LYS A 108 -0.57 2.76 -9.99
N ARG A 109 0.40 3.67 -9.87
CA ARG A 109 0.29 4.91 -9.10
C ARG A 109 1.09 6.02 -9.76
N LYS A 110 0.66 7.27 -9.63
CA LYS A 110 1.37 8.44 -10.16
C LYS A 110 2.35 9.01 -9.16
N GLY A 111 2.06 8.91 -7.86
CA GLY A 111 2.92 9.47 -6.83
C GLY A 111 2.64 8.90 -5.44
N THR A 112 3.48 9.29 -4.49
CA THR A 112 3.25 9.04 -3.07
C THR A 112 3.47 10.32 -2.27
N ILE A 113 2.89 10.37 -1.08
CA ILE A 113 3.17 11.42 -0.11
C ILE A 113 4.69 11.53 0.16
N ALA A 114 5.39 10.38 0.19
CA ALA A 114 6.83 10.32 0.38
C ALA A 114 7.64 11.00 -0.74
N THR A 115 7.06 11.14 -1.94
CA THR A 115 7.68 11.85 -3.07
C THR A 115 7.03 13.22 -3.33
N GLY A 116 6.25 13.75 -2.37
CA GLY A 116 5.66 15.08 -2.43
C GLY A 116 4.30 15.19 -3.13
N ALA A 117 3.60 14.07 -3.39
CA ALA A 117 2.22 14.13 -3.89
C ALA A 117 1.22 14.41 -2.75
N ASP A 118 0.05 14.98 -3.08
CA ASP A 118 -1.02 15.26 -2.10
C ASP A 118 -1.58 14.00 -1.44
N CYS A 119 -1.51 12.86 -2.14
CA CYS A 119 -1.96 11.57 -1.65
C CYS A 119 -1.18 10.44 -2.34
N CYS A 120 -1.26 9.24 -1.78
CA CYS A 120 -0.83 8.03 -2.50
C CYS A 120 -2.03 7.45 -3.27
N ASP A 121 -1.90 7.32 -4.59
CA ASP A 121 -3.00 6.93 -5.49
C ASP A 121 -2.84 5.48 -6.00
N PHE A 122 -3.23 4.50 -5.17
CA PHE A 122 -2.99 3.09 -5.49
C PHE A 122 -4.13 2.54 -6.34
N TYR A 123 -3.99 2.61 -7.65
CA TYR A 123 -4.83 1.81 -8.54
C TYR A 123 -4.32 0.38 -8.57
N VAL A 124 -5.17 -0.58 -8.21
CA VAL A 124 -4.83 -2.00 -8.14
C VAL A 124 -5.75 -2.78 -9.07
N CYS A 125 -5.17 -3.54 -9.98
CA CYS A 125 -5.91 -4.48 -10.82
C CYS A 125 -5.35 -5.90 -10.69
N LYS A 126 -6.18 -6.90 -10.96
CA LYS A 126 -5.78 -8.31 -10.94
C LYS A 126 -4.87 -8.59 -12.12
N LYS A 127 -3.76 -9.26 -11.85
CA LYS A 127 -2.80 -9.64 -12.88
C LYS A 127 -3.47 -10.51 -13.95
N GLY A 128 -3.29 -10.17 -15.21
CA GLY A 128 -3.90 -10.86 -16.36
C GLY A 128 -5.40 -10.62 -16.56
N SER A 129 -6.02 -9.69 -15.82
CA SER A 129 -7.40 -9.26 -16.06
C SER A 129 -7.49 -8.29 -17.24
N LYS A 130 -8.71 -7.96 -17.68
CA LYS A 130 -8.97 -6.94 -18.72
C LYS A 130 -8.52 -5.52 -18.33
N TRP A 131 -8.18 -5.30 -17.07
CA TRP A 131 -7.70 -4.04 -16.52
C TRP A 131 -6.16 -3.97 -16.42
N ASP A 132 -5.50 -5.12 -16.54
CA ASP A 132 -4.05 -5.25 -16.60
C ASP A 132 -3.53 -5.04 -18.03
N LYS A 133 -3.69 -3.81 -18.52
CA LYS A 133 -3.17 -3.33 -19.80
C LYS A 133 -2.05 -2.31 -19.63
#